data_AF-A0A2A2J3D5-F1
#
_entry.id   AF-A0A2A2J3D5-F1
#
_cell.length_a   1.000
_cell.length_b   1.000
_cell.length_c   1.000
_cell.angle_alpha   90.00
_cell.angle_beta   90.00
_cell.angle_gamma   90.00
#
_symmetry.space_group_name_H-M   'P 1'
#
loop_
_entity.id
_entity.type
_entity.pdbx_description
1 polymer ?
#
loop_
_entity_poly.entity_id
_entity_poly.type
_entity_poly.pdbx_seq_one_letter_code
_entity_poly.pdbx_strand_id
1 'polypeptide(L)'
;MFIKRRESRLESSLPSLPSLSSLSSLPSMSRASLSSPSPPLPPIITALSDEDEDLFVRKSAIAAHTHTHTPIKRLQFASSEWKSMDEKSNTKSRSKNRDDESASESSAISSYENKMKELSSQLSQVIQQMSREDNLVKDGGDLRQDRARIIVIRNGSAEQTSDGAYEFVSTITLIEDDGKRILVDTGLGTDINGRRSILEGLLTHGITPPAIDIVITTHGHPDHFGTHDYPDAIHFSSFYIHHKARFNLSSLFDRDWHTLAKNVALFKASGHTSNDIAVFVDNEQKMGRTVISGKFI
;
A
#
# COMPACT_ATOMS: atom_id res chain seq x y z
N MET A 1 12.03 21.73 -0.44
CA MET A 1 12.33 23.16 -0.70
C MET A 1 13.31 23.63 0.38
N PHE A 2 14.61 23.59 0.10
CA PHE A 2 15.63 24.06 1.05
C PHE A 2 15.86 25.57 0.86
N ILE A 3 15.49 26.37 1.86
CA ILE A 3 15.86 27.78 1.91
C ILE A 3 17.17 27.88 2.68
N LYS A 4 18.26 28.14 1.95
CA LYS A 4 19.58 28.41 2.53
C LYS A 4 19.59 29.84 3.08
N ARG A 5 19.42 30.00 4.40
CA ARG A 5 19.56 31.30 5.07
C ARG A 5 21.03 31.55 5.39
N ARG A 6 21.54 32.69 4.90
CA ARG A 6 22.90 33.19 5.14
C ARG A 6 22.91 33.87 6.51
N GLU A 7 23.51 33.26 7.52
CA GLU A 7 23.64 33.89 8.84
C GLU A 7 24.87 34.81 8.88
N SER A 8 24.60 36.07 9.17
CA SER A 8 25.60 37.09 9.49
C SER A 8 25.92 37.04 10.99
N ARG A 9 27.20 36.83 11.27
CA ARG A 9 27.86 36.85 12.57
C ARG A 9 27.55 38.16 13.32
N LEU A 10 26.89 38.06 14.47
CA LEU A 10 26.85 39.09 15.50
C LEU A 10 27.32 38.44 16.80
N GLU A 11 28.50 38.85 17.26
CA GLU A 11 28.98 38.54 18.60
C GLU A 11 28.18 39.36 19.62
N SER A 12 27.66 38.70 20.65
CA SER A 12 27.25 39.37 21.88
C SER A 12 27.60 38.50 23.08
N SER A 13 28.58 38.99 23.83
CA SER A 13 29.07 38.54 25.12
C SER A 13 28.02 38.61 26.23
N LEU A 14 27.79 37.52 26.97
CA LEU A 14 27.22 37.53 28.33
C LEU A 14 27.69 36.30 29.14
N PRO A 15 27.67 36.35 30.49
CA PRO A 15 28.77 35.89 31.34
C PRO A 15 28.66 34.45 31.87
N SER A 16 29.81 33.91 32.26
CA SER A 16 30.02 32.63 32.94
C SER A 16 29.37 32.57 34.33
N LEU A 17 28.67 31.47 34.61
CA LEU A 17 28.22 31.08 35.95
C LEU A 17 28.89 29.77 36.39
N PRO A 18 29.02 29.54 37.71
CA PRO A 18 30.14 28.79 38.29
C PRO A 18 29.93 27.28 38.35
N SER A 19 31.06 26.58 38.43
CA SER A 19 31.18 25.14 38.65
C SER A 19 30.59 24.69 39.99
N LEU A 20 29.68 23.72 39.97
CA LEU A 20 29.25 22.99 41.15
C LEU A 20 30.03 21.68 41.27
N SER A 21 31.12 21.74 42.04
CA SER A 21 31.69 20.59 42.72
C SER A 21 30.89 20.32 43.99
N SER A 22 30.17 19.20 44.05
CA SER A 22 29.90 18.38 45.24
C SER A 22 28.61 17.58 45.05
N LEU A 23 28.74 16.26 44.93
CA LEU A 23 27.74 15.31 45.44
C LEU A 23 28.46 13.97 45.60
N SER A 24 28.88 13.74 46.84
CA SER A 24 29.37 12.48 47.35
C SER A 24 28.22 11.50 47.58
N SER A 25 28.58 10.20 47.52
CA SER A 25 27.90 9.03 48.10
C SER A 25 26.59 8.55 47.48
N LEU A 26 26.68 7.52 46.63
CA LEU A 26 25.66 6.49 46.45
C LEU A 26 26.28 5.11 46.76
N PRO A 27 25.63 4.23 47.54
CA PRO A 27 26.16 2.91 47.87
C PRO A 27 25.89 1.87 46.78
N SER A 28 26.78 0.86 46.77
CA SER A 28 26.93 -0.22 45.80
C SER A 28 25.70 -1.10 45.58
N MET A 29 25.43 -1.45 44.33
CA MET A 29 24.54 -2.54 43.95
C MET A 29 25.17 -3.90 44.25
N SER A 30 24.41 -4.77 44.94
CA SER A 30 24.71 -6.21 44.99
C SER A 30 24.15 -6.90 43.75
N ARG A 31 24.97 -7.79 43.19
CA ARG A 31 24.78 -8.47 41.91
C ARG A 31 24.13 -9.82 42.19
N ALA A 32 22.83 -9.96 41.92
CA ALA A 32 22.14 -11.25 41.94
C ALA A 32 22.26 -11.90 40.54
N SER A 33 22.99 -13.00 40.47
CA SER A 33 23.11 -13.87 39.31
C SER A 33 21.85 -14.73 39.15
N LEU A 34 21.07 -14.47 38.10
CA LEU A 34 20.06 -15.41 37.59
C LEU A 34 20.50 -15.85 36.20
N SER A 35 21.08 -17.05 36.12
CA SER A 35 21.38 -17.73 34.87
C SER A 35 20.13 -18.43 34.36
N SER A 36 19.51 -17.88 33.31
CA SER A 36 18.57 -18.63 32.45
C SER A 36 19.23 -18.86 31.08
N PRO A 37 19.09 -20.06 30.48
CA PRO A 37 19.69 -20.35 29.18
C PRO A 37 18.95 -19.61 28.06
N SER A 38 19.70 -18.95 27.19
CA SER A 38 19.20 -18.27 25.99
C SER A 38 18.70 -19.29 24.97
N PRO A 39 17.58 -19.03 24.26
CA PRO A 39 17.15 -19.88 23.15
C PRO A 39 18.14 -19.80 21.98
N PRO A 40 18.26 -20.87 21.16
CA PRO A 40 19.19 -20.91 20.05
C PRO A 40 18.86 -19.82 19.01
N LEU A 41 19.90 -19.15 18.51
CA LEU A 41 19.79 -18.17 17.44
C LEU A 41 19.30 -18.86 16.16
N PRO A 42 18.39 -18.23 15.39
CA PRO A 42 18.03 -18.73 14.06
C PRO A 42 19.26 -18.69 13.13
N PRO A 43 19.31 -19.56 12.11
CA PRO A 43 20.42 -19.57 11.17
C PRO A 43 20.55 -18.22 10.48
N ILE A 44 21.80 -17.73 10.40
CA ILE A 44 22.17 -16.56 9.60
C ILE A 44 21.87 -16.92 8.13
N ILE A 45 20.81 -16.34 7.57
CA ILE A 45 20.63 -16.33 6.13
C ILE A 45 21.60 -15.27 5.61
N THR A 46 22.68 -15.72 5.01
CA THR A 46 23.60 -14.85 4.26
C THR A 46 22.79 -14.12 3.19
N ALA A 47 22.77 -12.79 3.24
CA ALA A 47 22.23 -11.98 2.16
C ALA A 47 22.93 -12.39 0.85
N LEU A 48 22.15 -12.64 -0.19
CA LEU A 48 22.67 -12.90 -1.53
C LEU A 48 23.54 -11.71 -1.93
N SER A 49 24.78 -11.98 -2.36
CA SER A 49 25.67 -10.96 -2.88
C SER A 49 25.10 -10.35 -4.16
N ASP A 50 25.42 -9.08 -4.45
CA ASP A 50 24.95 -8.34 -5.63
C ASP A 50 25.22 -9.07 -6.98
N GLU A 51 26.19 -9.98 -7.01
CA GLU A 51 26.51 -10.83 -8.17
C GLU A 51 25.44 -11.92 -8.46
N ASP A 52 24.65 -12.34 -7.46
CA ASP A 52 23.63 -13.39 -7.59
C ASP A 52 22.28 -12.85 -8.09
N GLU A 53 21.96 -11.58 -7.81
CA GLU A 53 20.80 -10.87 -8.37
C GLU A 53 20.90 -10.80 -9.91
N ASP A 54 22.09 -10.48 -10.40
CA ASP A 54 22.38 -10.38 -11.84
C ASP A 54 22.23 -11.74 -12.55
N LEU A 55 22.54 -12.83 -11.87
CA LEU A 55 22.37 -14.19 -12.38
C LEU A 55 20.90 -14.63 -12.41
N PHE A 56 20.09 -14.24 -11.42
CA PHE A 56 18.64 -14.50 -11.40
C PHE A 56 17.92 -13.71 -12.49
N VAL A 57 18.29 -12.44 -12.68
CA VAL A 57 17.77 -11.57 -13.75
C VAL A 57 18.14 -12.11 -15.14
N ARG A 58 19.38 -12.57 -15.34
CA ARG A 58 19.82 -13.16 -16.61
C ARG A 58 19.12 -14.50 -16.93
N LYS A 59 18.88 -15.35 -15.94
CA LYS A 59 18.14 -16.62 -16.14
C LYS A 59 16.68 -16.39 -16.53
N SER A 60 16.07 -15.33 -16.01
CA SER A 60 14.70 -14.94 -16.34
C SER A 60 14.59 -14.39 -17.78
N ALA A 61 15.61 -13.68 -18.26
CA ALA A 61 15.67 -13.16 -19.63
C ALA A 61 15.93 -14.24 -20.70
N ILE A 62 16.71 -15.28 -20.38
CA ILE A 62 17.02 -16.37 -21.32
C ILE A 62 15.81 -17.28 -21.59
N ALA A 63 14.87 -17.38 -20.65
CA ALA A 63 13.61 -18.11 -20.84
C ALA A 63 12.65 -17.45 -21.86
N ALA A 64 12.89 -16.18 -22.23
CA ALA A 64 12.01 -15.44 -23.13
C ALA A 64 12.39 -15.54 -24.63
N HIS A 65 13.50 -16.19 -25.00
CA HIS A 65 14.00 -16.22 -26.38
C HIS A 65 14.41 -17.62 -26.84
N THR A 66 13.46 -18.57 -26.92
CA THR A 66 13.54 -19.71 -27.86
C THR A 66 12.14 -20.19 -28.25
N HIS A 67 11.84 -20.14 -29.56
CA HIS A 67 10.96 -20.96 -30.42
C HIS A 67 9.70 -21.66 -29.84
N THR A 68 8.52 -21.72 -30.48
CA THR A 68 8.10 -21.62 -31.90
C THR A 68 6.56 -21.63 -31.96
N HIS A 69 6.02 -21.13 -33.07
CA HIS A 69 4.60 -21.08 -33.42
C HIS A 69 3.91 -22.46 -33.38
N THR A 70 2.82 -22.58 -32.59
CA THR A 70 1.79 -23.64 -32.76
C THR A 70 0.42 -22.98 -32.68
N PRO A 71 -0.56 -23.36 -33.53
CA PRO A 71 -1.87 -22.72 -33.54
C PRO A 71 -2.68 -23.11 -32.30
N ILE A 72 -3.26 -22.09 -31.64
CA ILE A 72 -4.12 -22.24 -30.47
C ILE A 72 -5.43 -22.92 -30.89
N LYS A 73 -5.64 -24.17 -30.44
CA LYS A 73 -6.97 -24.79 -30.44
C LYS A 73 -7.83 -24.10 -29.39
N ARG A 74 -9.02 -23.66 -29.81
CA ARG A 74 -10.09 -23.07 -29.01
C ARG A 74 -10.44 -24.00 -27.83
N LEU A 75 -10.06 -23.61 -26.62
CA LEU A 75 -10.52 -24.26 -25.39
C LEU A 75 -11.99 -23.90 -25.16
N GLN A 76 -12.88 -24.86 -25.41
CA GLN A 76 -14.24 -24.84 -24.87
C GLN A 76 -14.14 -25.14 -23.37
N PHE A 77 -14.62 -24.23 -22.53
CA PHE A 77 -14.90 -24.56 -21.14
C PHE A 77 -16.13 -25.46 -21.09
N ALA A 78 -15.89 -26.76 -20.89
CA ALA A 78 -16.93 -27.70 -20.50
C ALA A 78 -17.37 -27.36 -19.08
N SER A 79 -18.66 -27.07 -18.90
CA SER A 79 -19.29 -26.98 -17.59
C SER A 79 -19.16 -28.31 -16.88
N SER A 80 -18.48 -28.35 -15.73
CA SER A 80 -18.47 -29.52 -14.87
C SER A 80 -19.88 -29.75 -14.32
N GLU A 81 -20.51 -30.81 -14.82
CA GLU A 81 -21.76 -31.39 -14.34
C GLU A 81 -21.67 -31.70 -12.84
N TRP A 82 -22.54 -31.06 -12.04
CA TRP A 82 -22.82 -31.53 -10.70
C TRP A 82 -23.65 -32.82 -10.81
N LYS A 83 -23.08 -33.95 -10.39
CA LYS A 83 -23.82 -35.22 -10.29
C LYS A 83 -24.65 -35.23 -9.00
N SER A 84 -25.96 -35.29 -9.18
CA SER A 84 -26.94 -35.61 -8.14
C SER A 84 -26.64 -37.00 -7.58
N MET A 85 -26.58 -37.12 -6.25
CA MET A 85 -26.54 -38.42 -5.57
C MET A 85 -27.94 -39.02 -5.56
N ASP A 86 -28.09 -40.18 -6.20
CA ASP A 86 -29.29 -41.01 -6.15
C ASP A 86 -29.41 -41.72 -4.79
N GLU A 87 -30.50 -41.44 -4.06
CA GLU A 87 -30.91 -42.25 -2.91
C GLU A 87 -31.68 -43.49 -3.41
N LYS A 88 -31.08 -44.68 -3.25
CA LYS A 88 -31.86 -45.93 -3.19
C LYS A 88 -31.38 -46.85 -2.07
N SER A 89 -32.39 -47.27 -1.31
CA SER A 89 -32.52 -48.50 -0.52
C SER A 89 -31.99 -48.48 0.92
N ASN A 90 -32.92 -48.41 1.89
CA ASN A 90 -33.27 -49.62 2.62
C ASN A 90 -34.68 -49.54 3.23
N THR A 91 -35.46 -50.57 2.99
CA THR A 91 -36.84 -50.78 3.43
C THR A 91 -36.91 -51.18 4.90
N LYS A 92 -37.86 -50.63 5.68
CA LYS A 92 -38.71 -51.47 6.57
C LYS A 92 -39.95 -50.74 7.07
N SER A 93 -41.10 -51.28 6.64
CA SER A 93 -42.37 -51.45 7.36
C SER A 93 -42.90 -50.29 8.20
N ARG A 94 -44.07 -49.76 7.82
CA ARG A 94 -45.34 -49.92 8.56
C ARG A 94 -46.46 -49.13 7.88
N SER A 95 -47.54 -49.84 7.55
CA SER A 95 -48.77 -49.33 6.96
C SER A 95 -49.47 -48.30 7.86
N LYS A 96 -49.86 -47.14 7.31
CA LYS A 96 -51.23 -46.57 7.38
C LYS A 96 -51.28 -45.17 6.74
N ASN A 97 -52.28 -45.00 5.88
CA ASN A 97 -52.91 -43.76 5.38
C ASN A 97 -52.00 -42.66 4.82
N ARG A 98 -51.85 -42.64 3.48
CA ARG A 98 -51.44 -41.49 2.69
C ARG A 98 -52.68 -41.04 1.94
N ASP A 99 -53.14 -39.81 2.16
CA ASP A 99 -53.92 -39.03 1.18
C ASP A 99 -53.98 -37.51 1.50
N ASP A 100 -53.53 -37.02 2.67
CA ASP A 100 -53.68 -35.59 3.01
C ASP A 100 -52.39 -34.74 3.09
N GLU A 101 -51.17 -35.30 3.00
CA GLU A 101 -49.93 -34.50 3.18
C GLU A 101 -49.31 -33.91 1.89
N SER A 102 -49.74 -34.34 0.70
CA SER A 102 -49.09 -33.94 -0.58
C SER A 102 -49.46 -32.53 -1.08
N ALA A 103 -50.57 -31.97 -0.60
CA ALA A 103 -51.04 -30.63 -1.00
C ALA A 103 -50.38 -29.49 -0.20
N SER A 104 -49.88 -29.78 0.99
CA SER A 104 -49.22 -28.80 1.87
C SER A 104 -47.80 -28.46 1.43
N GLU A 105 -47.07 -29.44 0.89
CA GLU A 105 -45.65 -29.30 0.56
C GLU A 105 -45.43 -28.58 -0.78
N SER A 106 -46.31 -28.83 -1.77
CA SER A 106 -46.28 -28.16 -3.07
C SER A 106 -46.64 -26.68 -2.99
N SER A 107 -47.55 -26.32 -2.07
CA SER A 107 -47.89 -24.94 -1.75
C SER A 107 -46.71 -24.19 -1.12
N ALA A 108 -46.00 -24.83 -0.18
CA ALA A 108 -44.85 -24.23 0.48
C ALA A 108 -43.67 -24.00 -0.47
N ILE A 109 -43.40 -24.95 -1.38
CA ILE A 109 -42.34 -24.83 -2.40
C ILE A 109 -42.68 -23.71 -3.40
N SER A 110 -43.93 -23.64 -3.88
CA SER A 110 -44.41 -22.56 -4.75
C SER A 110 -44.32 -21.19 -4.08
N SER A 111 -44.66 -21.11 -2.79
CA SER A 111 -44.54 -19.88 -2.00
C SER A 111 -43.08 -19.41 -1.88
N TYR A 112 -42.14 -20.34 -1.67
CA TYR A 112 -40.71 -20.04 -1.61
C TYR A 112 -40.16 -19.55 -2.96
N GLU A 113 -40.49 -20.22 -4.06
CA GLU A 113 -40.06 -19.80 -5.40
C GLU A 113 -40.57 -18.40 -5.76
N ASN A 114 -41.82 -18.09 -5.42
CA ASN A 114 -42.39 -16.78 -5.65
C ASN A 114 -41.69 -15.70 -4.81
N LYS A 115 -41.33 -16.01 -3.57
CA LYS A 115 -40.57 -15.10 -2.70
C LYS A 115 -39.15 -14.85 -3.22
N MET A 116 -38.50 -15.87 -3.77
CA MET A 116 -37.17 -15.74 -4.38
C MET A 116 -37.19 -14.92 -5.67
N LYS A 117 -38.23 -15.08 -6.51
CA LYS A 117 -38.44 -14.23 -7.69
C LYS A 117 -38.67 -12.77 -7.32
N GLU A 118 -39.48 -12.52 -6.28
CA GLU A 118 -39.74 -11.18 -5.79
C GLU A 118 -38.46 -10.50 -5.27
N LEU A 119 -37.68 -11.19 -4.44
CA LEU A 119 -36.40 -10.66 -3.93
C LEU A 119 -35.39 -10.40 -5.05
N SER A 120 -35.33 -11.28 -6.06
CA SER A 120 -34.48 -11.07 -7.24
C SER A 120 -34.92 -9.87 -8.07
N SER A 121 -36.22 -9.63 -8.18
CA SER A 121 -36.79 -8.45 -8.86
C SER A 121 -36.45 -7.17 -8.12
N GLN A 122 -36.61 -7.16 -6.79
CA GLN A 122 -36.26 -6.03 -5.93
C GLN A 122 -34.75 -5.71 -6.01
N LEU A 123 -33.88 -6.72 -5.96
CA LEU A 123 -32.44 -6.52 -6.10
C LEU A 123 -32.08 -5.94 -7.48
N SER A 124 -32.74 -6.40 -8.54
CA SER A 124 -32.54 -5.88 -9.90
C SER A 124 -32.97 -4.42 -10.01
N GLN A 125 -34.07 -4.03 -9.36
CA GLN A 125 -34.53 -2.64 -9.32
C GLN A 125 -33.55 -1.74 -8.56
N VAL A 126 -33.00 -2.20 -7.44
CA VAL A 126 -31.99 -1.46 -6.68
C VAL A 126 -30.71 -1.27 -7.49
N ILE A 127 -30.21 -2.34 -8.15
CA ILE A 127 -29.03 -2.24 -9.03
C ILE A 127 -29.29 -1.26 -10.18
N GLN A 128 -30.50 -1.27 -10.75
CA GLN A 128 -30.87 -0.34 -11.82
C GLN A 128 -31.02 1.11 -11.32
N GLN A 129 -31.47 1.33 -10.08
CA GLN A 129 -31.48 2.65 -9.45
C GLN A 129 -30.07 3.15 -9.18
N MET A 130 -29.19 2.33 -8.60
CA MET A 130 -27.78 2.68 -8.41
C MET A 130 -27.09 3.01 -9.74
N SER A 131 -27.35 2.23 -10.79
CA SER A 131 -26.82 2.50 -12.13
C SER A 131 -27.38 3.80 -12.75
N ARG A 132 -28.60 4.21 -12.42
CA ARG A 132 -29.18 5.49 -12.86
C ARG A 132 -28.60 6.66 -12.06
N GLU A 133 -28.37 6.49 -10.76
CA GLU A 133 -27.70 7.50 -9.92
C GLU A 133 -26.25 7.73 -10.39
N ASP A 134 -25.50 6.67 -10.68
CA ASP A 134 -24.14 6.76 -11.27
C ASP A 134 -24.12 7.45 -12.64
N ASN A 135 -25.21 7.38 -13.41
CA ASN A 135 -25.33 8.03 -14.71
C ASN A 135 -25.83 9.49 -14.62
N LEU A 136 -26.66 9.82 -13.63
CA LEU A 136 -27.09 11.20 -13.37
C LEU A 136 -25.96 12.07 -12.80
N VAL A 137 -24.98 11.48 -12.12
CA VAL A 137 -23.74 12.17 -11.71
C VAL A 137 -22.84 12.52 -12.91
N LYS A 138 -22.99 11.82 -14.05
CA LYS A 138 -22.12 11.98 -15.23
C LYS A 138 -22.58 13.05 -16.24
N ASP A 139 -23.80 13.58 -16.12
CA ASP A 139 -24.38 14.51 -17.12
C ASP A 139 -24.45 15.98 -16.66
N GLY A 140 -23.75 16.32 -15.57
CA GLY A 140 -23.71 17.68 -15.01
C GLY A 140 -22.34 18.12 -14.50
N GLY A 141 -21.26 17.49 -14.98
CA GLY A 141 -19.90 17.80 -14.53
C GLY A 141 -19.41 19.16 -15.02
N ASP A 142 -19.37 20.12 -14.11
CA ASP A 142 -18.54 21.33 -14.18
C ASP A 142 -17.18 21.00 -14.83
N LEU A 143 -16.82 21.67 -15.92
CA LEU A 143 -15.52 21.58 -16.60
C LEU A 143 -14.40 22.20 -15.74
N ARG A 144 -14.39 21.92 -14.44
CA ARG A 144 -13.17 22.00 -13.65
C ARG A 144 -12.26 20.97 -14.26
N GLN A 145 -11.18 21.41 -14.90
CA GLN A 145 -10.08 20.52 -15.20
C GLN A 145 -9.80 19.73 -13.90
N ASP A 146 -9.93 18.40 -13.94
CA ASP A 146 -9.49 17.55 -12.84
C ASP A 146 -7.99 17.78 -12.65
N ARG A 147 -7.69 18.68 -11.71
CA ARG A 147 -6.34 19.10 -11.35
C ARG A 147 -5.91 18.27 -10.16
N ALA A 148 -4.71 17.70 -10.26
CA ALA A 148 -4.09 16.99 -9.16
C ALA A 148 -3.96 17.91 -7.94
N ARG A 149 -4.20 17.36 -6.76
CA ARG A 149 -4.00 18.04 -5.47
C ARG A 149 -2.82 17.41 -4.75
N ILE A 150 -1.84 18.23 -4.35
CA ILE A 150 -0.71 17.77 -3.52
C ILE A 150 -0.87 18.31 -2.09
N ILE A 151 -0.67 17.42 -1.11
CA ILE A 151 -0.74 17.72 0.31
C ILE A 151 0.50 17.14 0.99
N VAL A 152 1.27 17.98 1.68
CA VAL A 152 2.37 17.50 2.52
C VAL A 152 1.80 17.08 3.87
N ILE A 153 1.82 15.77 4.14
CA ILE A 153 1.31 15.16 5.37
C ILE A 153 2.30 15.36 6.52
N ARG A 154 3.60 15.23 6.23
CA ARG A 154 4.68 15.46 7.20
C ARG A 154 5.87 16.09 6.49
N ASN A 155 6.41 17.17 7.05
CA ASN A 155 7.63 17.79 6.54
C ASN A 155 8.85 16.95 6.93
N GLY A 156 9.81 16.84 6.02
CA GLY A 156 11.09 16.21 6.30
C GLY A 156 12.09 17.13 7.02
N SER A 157 13.05 16.52 7.71
CA SER A 157 14.18 17.17 8.37
C SER A 157 15.39 16.25 8.41
N ALA A 158 16.57 16.83 8.56
CA ALA A 158 17.82 16.12 8.75
C ALA A 158 18.67 16.93 9.74
N GLU A 159 18.81 16.43 10.95
CA GLU A 159 19.46 17.14 12.04
C GLU A 159 20.54 16.26 12.68
N GLN A 160 21.68 16.85 13.00
CA GLN A 160 22.70 16.19 13.79
C GLN A 160 22.48 16.56 15.26
N THR A 161 22.39 15.56 16.12
CA THR A 161 22.22 15.74 17.56
C THR A 161 23.54 16.13 18.23
N SER A 162 23.47 16.63 19.45
CA SER A 162 24.65 17.13 20.20
C SER A 162 25.67 16.04 20.53
N ASP A 163 25.24 14.77 20.59
CA ASP A 163 26.11 13.59 20.77
C ASP A 163 26.66 13.03 19.45
N GLY A 164 26.36 13.67 18.32
CA GLY A 164 26.88 13.31 17.00
C GLY A 164 26.04 12.30 16.22
N ALA A 165 24.92 11.82 16.78
CA ALA A 165 23.94 11.02 16.03
C ALA A 165 23.14 11.88 15.04
N TYR A 166 22.31 11.24 14.21
CA TYR A 166 21.49 11.90 13.20
C TYR A 166 20.02 11.53 13.32
N GLU A 167 19.16 12.53 13.24
CA GLU A 167 17.72 12.38 13.13
C GLU A 167 17.30 12.69 11.68
N PHE A 168 16.71 11.71 11.02
CA PHE A 168 16.16 11.85 9.67
C PHE A 168 14.66 11.67 9.69
N VAL A 169 13.95 12.63 9.11
CA VAL A 169 12.53 12.58 8.86
C VAL A 169 12.33 12.76 7.37
N SER A 170 11.73 11.78 6.70
CA SER A 170 11.34 11.93 5.30
C SER A 170 10.14 12.87 5.17
N THR A 171 10.05 13.56 4.04
CA THR A 171 8.81 14.26 3.69
C THR A 171 7.78 13.21 3.24
N ILE A 172 6.56 13.29 3.76
CA ILE A 172 5.46 12.40 3.39
C ILE A 172 4.44 13.21 2.63
N THR A 173 4.12 12.78 1.42
CA THR A 173 3.26 13.56 0.50
C THR A 173 2.09 12.72 0.03
N LEU A 174 0.89 13.26 0.11
CA LEU A 174 -0.32 12.71 -0.47
C LEU A 174 -0.62 13.44 -1.78
N ILE A 175 -0.97 12.68 -2.81
CA ILE A 175 -1.43 13.18 -4.10
C ILE A 175 -2.82 12.60 -4.35
N GLU A 176 -3.76 13.45 -4.74
CA GLU A 176 -5.08 13.04 -5.21
C GLU A 176 -5.25 13.46 -6.66
N ASP A 177 -5.50 12.47 -7.52
CA ASP A 177 -5.69 12.68 -8.96
C ASP A 177 -6.55 11.57 -9.55
N ASP A 178 -7.51 11.93 -10.41
CA ASP A 178 -8.36 10.96 -11.15
C ASP A 178 -9.01 9.90 -10.23
N GLY A 179 -9.51 10.34 -9.07
CA GLY A 179 -10.13 9.49 -8.06
C GLY A 179 -9.17 8.59 -7.27
N LYS A 180 -7.85 8.64 -7.53
CA LYS A 180 -6.84 7.86 -6.81
C LYS A 180 -6.18 8.68 -5.71
N ARG A 181 -5.85 8.01 -4.61
CA ARG A 181 -5.03 8.53 -3.50
C ARG A 181 -3.68 7.84 -3.50
N ILE A 182 -2.64 8.64 -3.73
CA ILE A 182 -1.27 8.17 -3.91
C ILE A 182 -0.42 8.75 -2.78
N LEU A 183 0.17 7.90 -1.95
CA LEU A 183 1.06 8.29 -0.87
C LEU A 183 2.52 8.11 -1.30
N VAL A 184 3.34 9.13 -1.11
CA VAL A 184 4.78 9.12 -1.42
C VAL A 184 5.56 9.12 -0.11
N ASP A 185 6.37 8.08 0.05
CA ASP A 185 7.10 7.66 1.24
C ASP A 185 6.20 7.40 2.47
N THR A 186 6.73 6.66 3.45
CA THR A 186 5.95 6.15 4.60
C THR A 186 6.63 6.34 5.95
N GLY A 187 7.79 7.01 5.99
CA GLY A 187 8.49 7.33 7.23
C GLY A 187 9.29 6.16 7.79
N LEU A 188 9.83 6.33 9.00
CA LEU A 188 10.66 5.35 9.69
C LEU A 188 9.83 4.40 10.56
N GLY A 189 10.07 3.09 10.45
CA GLY A 189 9.28 2.04 11.14
C GLY A 189 9.51 2.00 12.66
N THR A 190 10.64 2.50 13.13
CA THR A 190 10.99 2.59 14.55
C THR A 190 10.50 3.91 15.19
N ASP A 191 9.97 4.85 14.41
CA ASP A 191 9.45 6.13 14.89
C ASP A 191 7.92 6.06 15.07
N ILE A 192 7.48 5.59 16.24
CA ILE A 192 6.05 5.50 16.58
C ILE A 192 5.36 6.87 16.58
N ASN A 193 6.09 7.94 16.89
CA ASN A 193 5.54 9.29 16.92
C ASN A 193 5.35 9.82 15.50
N GLY A 194 6.32 9.57 14.63
CA GLY A 194 6.23 9.82 13.21
C GLY A 194 5.08 9.08 12.55
N ARG A 195 4.95 7.77 12.83
CA ARG A 195 3.81 6.96 12.35
C ARG A 195 2.49 7.58 12.78
N ARG A 196 2.33 7.95 14.06
CA ARG A 196 1.12 8.61 14.56
C ARG A 196 0.85 9.93 13.84
N SER A 197 1.87 10.78 13.68
CA SER A 197 1.75 12.05 12.98
C SER A 197 1.29 11.89 11.53
N ILE A 198 1.77 10.87 10.82
CA ILE A 198 1.33 10.57 9.45
C ILE A 198 -0.16 10.17 9.44
N LEU A 199 -0.57 9.27 10.34
CA LEU A 199 -1.96 8.82 10.43
C LEU A 199 -2.92 9.96 10.81
N GLU A 200 -2.55 10.81 11.76
CA GLU A 200 -3.32 12.00 12.15
C GLU A 200 -3.41 13.04 11.02
N GLY A 201 -2.32 13.23 10.28
CA GLY A 201 -2.28 14.10 9.11
C GLY A 201 -3.23 13.62 8.01
N LEU A 202 -3.22 12.32 7.68
CA LEU A 202 -4.19 11.74 6.74
C LEU A 202 -5.64 11.89 7.23
N LEU A 203 -5.88 11.63 8.52
CA LEU A 203 -7.22 11.74 9.11
C LEU A 203 -7.77 13.18 9.09
N THR A 204 -6.90 14.18 9.24
CA THR A 204 -7.28 15.61 9.12
C THR A 204 -7.84 15.94 7.72
N HIS A 205 -7.47 15.15 6.72
CA HIS A 205 -8.01 15.22 5.35
C HIS A 205 -9.14 14.22 5.09
N GLY A 206 -9.65 13.53 6.12
CA GLY A 206 -10.72 12.55 6.02
C GLY A 206 -10.29 11.23 5.37
N ILE A 207 -8.98 10.93 5.38
CA ILE A 207 -8.41 9.76 4.71
C ILE A 207 -7.94 8.76 5.76
N THR A 208 -8.38 7.51 5.61
CA THR A 208 -7.92 6.37 6.41
C THR A 208 -6.95 5.52 5.60
N PRO A 209 -6.08 4.72 6.24
CA PRO A 209 -5.09 3.90 5.51
C PRO A 209 -5.68 2.97 4.44
N PRO A 210 -6.83 2.29 4.65
CA PRO A 210 -7.45 1.46 3.61
C PRO A 210 -7.93 2.25 2.38
N ALA A 211 -8.01 3.57 2.47
CA ALA A 211 -8.48 4.44 1.40
C ALA A 211 -7.34 4.97 0.51
N ILE A 212 -6.10 4.54 0.76
CA ILE A 212 -4.93 4.78 -0.08
C ILE A 212 -4.84 3.69 -1.14
N ASP A 213 -4.78 4.08 -2.41
CA ASP A 213 -4.77 3.15 -3.54
C ASP A 213 -3.34 2.75 -3.94
N ILE A 214 -2.40 3.69 -3.83
CA ILE A 214 -1.02 3.53 -4.29
C ILE A 214 -0.07 4.09 -3.23
N VAL A 215 0.99 3.35 -2.93
CA VAL A 215 2.12 3.82 -2.12
C VAL A 215 3.37 3.80 -2.99
N ILE A 216 4.18 4.86 -2.92
CA ILE A 216 5.43 4.99 -3.65
C ILE A 216 6.55 5.17 -2.64
N THR A 217 7.49 4.24 -2.62
CA THR A 217 8.77 4.39 -1.95
C THR A 217 9.77 4.98 -2.93
N THR A 218 10.24 6.18 -2.66
CA THR A 218 11.20 6.87 -3.54
C THR A 218 12.54 6.14 -3.62
N HIS A 219 13.01 5.58 -2.51
CA HIS A 219 14.23 4.75 -2.43
C HIS A 219 14.30 3.91 -1.14
N GLY A 220 15.25 2.98 -1.09
CA GLY A 220 15.38 1.96 -0.04
C GLY A 220 16.04 2.41 1.26
N HIS A 221 15.95 3.68 1.67
CA HIS A 221 16.43 4.10 2.98
C HIS A 221 15.35 3.98 4.06
N PRO A 222 15.67 3.53 5.29
CA PRO A 222 14.66 3.15 6.29
C PRO A 222 13.67 4.26 6.66
N ASP A 223 14.07 5.52 6.54
CA ASP A 223 13.23 6.68 6.79
C ASP A 223 12.15 6.90 5.70
N HIS A 224 12.20 6.19 4.57
CA HIS A 224 11.24 6.33 3.46
C HIS A 224 10.25 5.15 3.32
N PHE A 225 10.54 3.96 3.84
CA PHE A 225 9.73 2.74 3.64
C PHE A 225 9.38 1.97 4.92
N GLY A 226 9.50 2.59 6.09
CA GLY A 226 9.46 1.90 7.36
C GLY A 226 8.08 1.49 7.87
N THR A 227 6.98 2.06 7.37
CA THR A 227 5.62 1.72 7.86
C THR A 227 4.79 0.95 6.84
N HIS A 228 4.05 -0.05 7.30
CA HIS A 228 3.28 -0.99 6.47
C HIS A 228 1.77 -0.87 6.72
N ASP A 229 1.29 0.37 6.92
CA ASP A 229 -0.12 0.65 7.29
C ASP A 229 -1.11 0.55 6.11
N TYR A 230 -0.61 0.26 4.90
CA TYR A 230 -1.36 0.32 3.65
C TYR A 230 -1.35 -1.03 2.90
N PRO A 231 -1.79 -2.15 3.51
CA PRO A 231 -1.62 -3.49 2.96
C PRO A 231 -2.43 -3.78 1.68
N ASP A 232 -3.51 -3.03 1.44
CA ASP A 232 -4.38 -3.18 0.26
C ASP A 232 -3.97 -2.27 -0.92
N ALA A 233 -3.03 -1.34 -0.70
CA ALA A 233 -2.51 -0.48 -1.75
C ALA A 233 -1.58 -1.25 -2.71
N ILE A 234 -1.39 -0.69 -3.91
CA ILE A 234 -0.31 -1.08 -4.81
C ILE A 234 0.96 -0.32 -4.40
N HIS A 235 2.04 -1.04 -4.12
CA HIS A 235 3.31 -0.46 -3.68
C HIS A 235 4.30 -0.41 -4.83
N PHE A 236 4.83 0.77 -5.10
CA PHE A 236 5.95 0.98 -6.00
C PHE A 236 7.24 1.16 -5.19
N SER A 237 8.27 0.40 -5.51
CA SER A 237 9.62 0.59 -4.99
C SER A 237 10.60 0.38 -6.13
N SER A 238 11.28 1.46 -6.53
CA SER A 238 12.06 1.46 -7.77
C SER A 238 11.21 1.02 -8.99
N PHE A 239 11.66 0.02 -9.75
CA PHE A 239 10.90 -0.58 -10.84
C PHE A 239 9.99 -1.75 -10.41
N TYR A 240 9.94 -2.11 -9.12
CA TYR A 240 9.05 -3.15 -8.62
C TYR A 240 7.65 -2.60 -8.28
N ILE A 241 6.64 -3.37 -8.64
CA ILE A 241 5.24 -3.17 -8.25
C ILE A 241 4.84 -4.34 -7.37
N HIS A 242 4.52 -4.09 -6.11
CA HIS A 242 4.04 -5.10 -5.17
C HIS A 242 2.55 -4.90 -4.87
N HIS A 243 1.82 -6.01 -4.79
CA HIS A 243 0.47 -6.02 -4.25
C HIS A 243 0.27 -7.34 -3.52
N LYS A 244 0.09 -7.26 -2.20
CA LYS A 244 0.04 -8.41 -1.30
C LYS A 244 1.32 -9.25 -1.46
N ALA A 245 1.19 -10.56 -1.66
CA ALA A 245 2.33 -11.47 -1.83
C ALA A 245 2.87 -11.55 -3.27
N ARG A 246 2.40 -10.69 -4.20
CA ARG A 246 2.80 -10.74 -5.62
C ARG A 246 3.60 -9.50 -5.99
N PHE A 247 4.54 -9.67 -6.90
CA PHE A 247 5.27 -8.56 -7.51
C PHE A 247 5.25 -8.67 -9.03
N ASN A 248 5.34 -7.52 -9.70
CA ASN A 248 5.53 -7.34 -11.13
C ASN A 248 6.61 -6.26 -11.36
N LEU A 249 7.08 -6.14 -12.60
CA LEU A 249 7.96 -5.05 -13.01
C LEU A 249 7.13 -3.93 -13.67
N SER A 250 7.41 -2.68 -13.30
CA SER A 250 6.83 -1.51 -13.96
C SER A 250 7.55 -1.22 -15.27
N SER A 251 7.01 -0.28 -16.04
CA SER A 251 7.70 0.23 -17.24
C SER A 251 8.99 0.96 -16.90
N LEU A 252 9.30 1.25 -15.63
CA LEU A 252 10.60 1.76 -15.23
C LEU A 252 11.70 0.70 -15.34
N PHE A 253 11.38 -0.58 -15.55
CA PHE A 253 12.43 -1.58 -15.77
C PHE A 253 13.20 -1.29 -17.07
N ASP A 254 12.49 -1.01 -18.15
CA ASP A 254 13.04 -0.81 -19.50
C ASP A 254 12.94 0.63 -20.01
N ARG A 255 12.13 1.49 -19.37
CA ARG A 255 11.89 2.89 -19.78
C ARG A 255 12.16 3.86 -18.63
N ASP A 256 12.03 5.14 -18.92
CA ASP A 256 12.26 6.21 -17.95
C ASP A 256 10.97 6.73 -17.30
N TRP A 257 9.80 6.26 -17.76
CA TRP A 257 8.49 6.78 -17.34
C TRP A 257 7.48 5.67 -17.05
N HIS A 258 6.64 5.90 -16.04
CA HIS A 258 5.50 5.06 -15.71
C HIS A 258 4.30 5.91 -15.26
N THR A 259 3.22 5.91 -16.03
CA THR A 259 2.01 6.69 -15.70
C THR A 259 1.18 5.98 -14.62
N LEU A 260 0.81 6.72 -13.57
CA LEU A 260 -0.03 6.22 -12.47
C LEU A 260 -1.48 6.72 -12.58
N ALA A 261 -1.64 7.99 -12.95
CA ALA A 261 -2.91 8.67 -13.12
C ALA A 261 -2.83 9.69 -14.26
N LYS A 262 -3.93 10.39 -14.54
CA LYS A 262 -4.03 11.36 -15.63
C LYS A 262 -2.91 12.41 -15.60
N ASN A 263 -2.59 12.91 -14.40
CA ASN A 263 -1.62 13.97 -14.18
C ASN A 263 -0.40 13.50 -13.38
N VAL A 264 -0.29 12.21 -13.04
CA VAL A 264 0.76 11.68 -12.14
C VAL A 264 1.55 10.57 -12.82
N ALA A 265 2.86 10.70 -12.83
CA ALA A 265 3.77 9.69 -13.36
C ALA A 265 5.02 9.53 -12.48
N LEU A 266 5.65 8.37 -12.56
CA LEU A 266 6.97 8.09 -12.00
C LEU A 266 8.02 8.23 -13.09
N PHE A 267 9.23 8.65 -12.69
CA PHE A 267 10.40 8.59 -13.55
C PHE A 267 11.66 8.20 -12.77
N LYS A 268 12.65 7.65 -13.49
CA LYS A 268 13.96 7.31 -12.91
C LYS A 268 14.68 8.57 -12.47
N ALA A 269 15.13 8.59 -11.23
CA ALA A 269 15.89 9.69 -10.64
C ALA A 269 17.16 9.17 -9.98
N SER A 270 17.81 8.17 -10.59
CA SER A 270 19.03 7.55 -10.07
C SER A 270 20.08 8.61 -9.72
N GLY A 271 20.64 8.51 -8.52
CA GLY A 271 21.65 9.45 -8.04
C GLY A 271 22.06 9.19 -6.60
N HIS A 272 21.16 9.42 -5.66
CA HIS A 272 21.42 9.19 -4.23
C HIS A 272 21.42 7.69 -3.90
N THR A 273 20.53 6.93 -4.52
CA THR A 273 20.69 5.48 -4.73
C THR A 273 20.56 5.14 -6.23
N SER A 274 21.02 3.95 -6.63
CA SER A 274 20.88 3.48 -8.02
C SER A 274 19.41 3.33 -8.44
N ASN A 275 18.54 3.12 -7.46
CA ASN A 275 17.16 2.69 -7.65
C ASN A 275 16.14 3.81 -7.38
N ASP A 276 16.61 5.05 -7.22
CA ASP A 276 15.77 6.21 -6.93
C ASP A 276 14.73 6.46 -8.02
N ILE A 277 13.51 6.72 -7.57
CA ILE A 277 12.41 7.19 -8.41
C ILE A 277 11.85 8.49 -7.85
N ALA A 278 11.34 9.32 -8.75
CA ALA A 278 10.66 10.57 -8.41
C ALA A 278 9.26 10.59 -9.02
N VAL A 279 8.38 11.37 -8.40
CA VAL A 279 7.00 11.55 -8.85
C VAL A 279 6.88 12.88 -9.56
N PHE A 280 6.45 12.85 -10.82
CA PHE A 280 6.07 14.00 -11.60
C PHE A 280 4.56 14.20 -11.52
N VAL A 281 4.13 15.41 -11.18
CA VAL A 281 2.73 15.81 -11.15
C VAL A 281 2.54 17.01 -12.07
N ASP A 282 1.76 16.86 -13.13
CA ASP A 282 1.35 17.97 -13.99
C ASP A 282 0.04 18.60 -13.47
N ASN A 283 -0.27 19.80 -13.93
CA ASN A 283 -1.55 20.47 -13.70
C ASN A 283 -2.02 20.51 -12.22
N GLU A 284 -1.09 20.58 -11.27
CA GLU A 284 -1.38 20.66 -9.84
C GLU A 284 -2.08 21.97 -9.49
N GLN A 285 -3.07 21.92 -8.59
CA GLN A 285 -3.99 23.01 -8.24
C GLN A 285 -3.33 24.36 -7.93
N LYS A 286 -2.17 24.38 -7.26
CA LYS A 286 -1.49 25.58 -6.77
C LYS A 286 -0.18 25.89 -7.50
N MET A 287 0.59 24.85 -7.83
CA MET A 287 1.97 24.98 -8.31
C MET A 287 2.13 24.67 -9.81
N GLY A 288 1.10 24.10 -10.46
CA GLY A 288 1.20 23.65 -11.84
C GLY A 288 2.04 22.39 -11.95
N ARG A 289 3.24 22.46 -12.51
CA ARG A 289 4.15 21.30 -12.60
C ARG A 289 4.98 21.16 -11.33
N THR A 290 4.89 20.01 -10.69
CA THR A 290 5.58 19.71 -9.43
C THR A 290 6.33 18.39 -9.54
N VAL A 291 7.49 18.31 -8.88
CA VAL A 291 8.25 17.07 -8.71
C VAL A 291 8.41 16.78 -7.23
N ILE A 292 8.11 15.55 -6.83
CA ILE A 292 8.41 15.00 -5.51
C ILE A 292 9.61 14.08 -5.69
N SER A 293 10.76 14.53 -5.21
CA SER A 293 12.07 14.01 -5.65
C SER A 293 12.70 13.00 -4.70
N GLY A 294 12.04 12.62 -3.61
CA GLY A 294 12.69 11.86 -2.53
C GLY A 294 13.95 12.57 -2.04
N LYS A 295 15.10 11.90 -2.16
CA LYS A 295 16.42 12.41 -1.74
C LYS A 295 17.36 12.68 -2.93
N PHE A 296 16.80 13.16 -4.05
CA PHE A 296 17.55 13.46 -5.27
C PHE A 296 18.19 14.88 -5.31
N ILE A 297 17.80 15.80 -4.42
CA ILE A 297 18.23 17.22 -4.44
C ILE A 297 18.68 17.68 -3.05
#